data_AF-A0A955JVY6-F1
#
_entry.id   AF-A0A955JVY6-F1
#
_cell.length_a   1.000
_cell.length_b   1.000
_cell.length_c   1.000
_cell.angle_alpha   90.00
_cell.angle_beta   90.00
_cell.angle_gamma   90.00
#
_symmetry.space_group_name_H-M   'P 1'
#
loop_
_entity.id
_entity.type
_entity.pdbx_description
1 polymer ?
#
loop_
_entity_poly.entity_id
_entity_poly.type
_entity_poly.pdbx_seq_one_letter_code
_entity_poly.pdbx_strand_id
1 'polypeptide(L)'
;MISLETSQEFVIVDFDRTLVDSDKLLEVFIEVAGEFVEIPAEQIEAADRDVKLRGDSFDTASFVRDYLNRDGKLDHWDKLTKKFIHDSRALNYLLPGALELLNYLQHNKINHGILTYGNPLWQHLKLSAAGFNHVPRIVMENKEKGRFVANWRLEDGQYKLPAEYGGGTVKNVVLVDDKAV
;
A
#
# COMPACT_ATOMS: atom_id res chain seq x y z
N MET A 1 -32.57 20.09 -11.50
CA MET A 1 -31.16 19.73 -11.21
C MET A 1 -31.15 18.95 -9.92
N ILE A 2 -31.07 17.62 -10.00
CA ILE A 2 -30.95 16.78 -8.81
C ILE A 2 -29.51 16.93 -8.33
N SER A 3 -29.34 17.51 -7.15
CA SER A 3 -28.07 17.53 -6.42
C SER A 3 -27.60 16.08 -6.33
N LEU A 4 -26.46 15.76 -6.94
CA LEU A 4 -25.75 14.52 -6.65
C LEU A 4 -25.49 14.55 -5.14
N GLU A 5 -26.18 13.69 -4.39
CA GLU A 5 -25.88 13.51 -2.97
C GLU A 5 -24.41 13.09 -2.90
N THR A 6 -23.55 14.00 -2.46
CA THR A 6 -22.20 13.68 -2.03
C THR A 6 -22.32 12.56 -1.00
N SER A 7 -21.73 11.39 -1.28
CA SER A 7 -21.64 10.28 -0.34
C SER A 7 -21.27 10.84 1.02
N GLN A 8 -22.12 10.61 2.03
CA GLN A 8 -21.87 11.12 3.38
C GLN A 8 -20.69 10.41 4.06
N GLU A 9 -20.21 9.34 3.43
CA GLU A 9 -19.18 8.47 3.96
C GLU A 9 -18.04 8.32 2.95
N PHE A 10 -16.82 8.25 3.49
CA PHE A 10 -15.62 7.86 2.76
C PHE A 10 -14.97 6.66 3.45
N VAL A 11 -14.68 5.60 2.69
CA VAL A 11 -14.04 4.39 3.23
C VAL A 11 -12.56 4.40 2.92
N ILE A 12 -11.75 4.31 3.96
CA ILE A 12 -10.32 4.08 3.85
C ILE A 12 -10.07 2.60 4.10
N VAL A 13 -9.34 1.98 3.19
CA VAL A 13 -8.93 0.58 3.33
C VAL A 13 -7.42 0.51 3.42
N ASP A 14 -6.89 -0.19 4.43
CA ASP A 14 -5.48 -0.52 4.45
C ASP A 14 -5.12 -1.48 3.31
N PHE A 15 -3.85 -1.47 2.94
CA PHE A 15 -3.32 -2.28 1.86
C PHE A 15 -2.77 -3.62 2.37
N ASP A 16 -1.70 -3.56 3.17
CA ASP A 16 -0.98 -4.75 3.62
C ASP A 16 -1.83 -5.55 4.61
N ARG A 17 -1.98 -6.85 4.37
CA ARG A 17 -2.74 -7.77 5.22
C ARG A 17 -4.23 -7.41 5.42
N THR A 18 -4.74 -6.45 4.64
CA THR A 18 -6.15 -6.08 4.59
C THR A 18 -6.71 -6.32 3.20
N LEU A 19 -6.16 -5.67 2.18
CA LEU A 19 -6.51 -5.95 0.78
C LEU A 19 -5.64 -7.05 0.18
N VAL A 20 -4.35 -7.06 0.54
CA VAL A 20 -3.33 -7.79 -0.19
C VAL A 20 -2.47 -8.65 0.73
N ASP A 21 -2.16 -9.86 0.26
CA ASP A 21 -1.14 -10.73 0.81
C ASP A 21 0.25 -10.14 0.51
N SER A 22 0.70 -9.29 1.44
CA SER A 22 1.97 -8.59 1.36
C SER A 22 3.17 -9.50 1.52
N ASP A 23 3.01 -10.66 2.18
CA ASP A 23 4.09 -11.62 2.35
C ASP A 23 4.36 -12.35 1.02
N LYS A 24 3.31 -12.74 0.29
CA LYS A 24 3.46 -13.26 -1.07
C LYS A 24 4.10 -12.25 -2.04
N LEU A 25 3.80 -10.96 -1.91
CA LEU A 25 4.47 -9.92 -2.70
C LEU A 25 5.98 -9.84 -2.39
N LEU A 26 6.35 -10.00 -1.11
CA LEU A 26 7.75 -10.01 -0.70
C LEU A 26 8.48 -11.23 -1.26
N GLU A 27 7.88 -12.42 -1.20
CA GLU A 27 8.46 -13.65 -1.76
C GLU A 27 8.79 -13.49 -3.25
N VAL A 28 7.84 -13.01 -4.04
CA VAL A 28 8.04 -12.78 -5.48
C VAL A 28 9.11 -11.72 -5.73
N PHE A 29 9.17 -10.66 -4.91
CA PHE A 29 10.21 -9.65 -5.03
C PHE A 29 11.60 -10.24 -4.76
N ILE A 30 11.75 -11.09 -3.74
CA ILE A 30 13.01 -11.75 -3.42
C ILE A 30 13.44 -12.68 -4.55
N GLU A 31 12.51 -13.48 -5.10
CA GLU A 31 12.78 -14.37 -6.23
C GLU A 31 13.29 -13.58 -7.44
N VAL A 32 12.58 -12.51 -7.83
CA VAL A 32 12.98 -11.66 -8.95
C VAL A 32 14.31 -10.96 -8.66
N ALA A 33 14.52 -10.46 -7.44
CA ALA A 33 15.77 -9.81 -7.06
C ALA A 33 16.97 -10.75 -7.18
N GLY A 34 16.80 -12.03 -6.83
CA GLY A 34 17.83 -13.08 -6.95
C GLY A 34 18.35 -13.27 -8.37
N GLU A 35 17.59 -12.89 -9.40
CA GLU A 35 18.05 -12.93 -10.80
C GLU A 35 19.02 -11.79 -11.16
N PHE A 36 19.00 -10.68 -10.40
CA PHE A 36 19.81 -9.49 -10.68
C PHE A 36 20.97 -9.29 -9.72
N VAL A 37 20.88 -9.86 -8.53
CA VAL A 37 21.87 -9.76 -7.45
C VAL A 37 21.98 -11.06 -6.69
N GLU A 38 23.22 -11.48 -6.44
CA GLU A 38 23.56 -12.55 -5.49
C GLU A 38 23.47 -12.00 -4.05
N ILE A 39 22.28 -11.59 -3.63
CA ILE A 39 22.02 -11.37 -2.20
C ILE A 39 21.49 -12.69 -1.66
N PRO A 40 22.14 -13.29 -0.64
CA PRO A 40 21.57 -14.46 0.02
C PRO A 40 20.17 -14.13 0.53
N ALA A 41 19.15 -14.88 0.11
CA ALA A 41 17.76 -14.66 0.52
C ALA A 41 17.63 -14.55 2.05
N GLU A 42 18.43 -15.33 2.78
CA GLU A 42 18.55 -15.29 4.24
C GLU A 42 18.88 -13.91 4.80
N GLN A 43 19.67 -13.08 4.11
CA GLN A 43 19.98 -11.72 4.57
C GLN A 43 18.78 -10.78 4.42
N ILE A 44 18.01 -10.93 3.33
CA ILE A 44 16.80 -10.14 3.09
C ILE A 44 15.72 -10.54 4.11
N GLU A 45 15.53 -11.84 4.31
CA GLU A 45 14.57 -12.38 5.27
C GLU A 45 14.94 -12.10 6.74
N ALA A 46 16.23 -12.11 7.08
CA ALA A 46 16.69 -11.75 8.43
C ALA A 46 16.43 -10.27 8.72
N ALA A 47 16.69 -9.41 7.74
CA ALA A 47 16.43 -7.98 7.85
C ALA A 47 14.92 -7.66 7.92
N ASP A 48 14.08 -8.38 7.14
CA ASP A 48 12.62 -8.29 7.24
C ASP A 48 12.10 -8.71 8.62
N ARG A 49 12.58 -9.85 9.14
CA ARG A 49 12.19 -10.34 10.47
C ARG A 49 12.56 -9.39 11.60
N ASP A 50 13.78 -8.85 11.60
CA ASP A 50 14.25 -7.93 12.65
C ASP A 50 13.42 -6.63 12.68
N VAL A 51 13.02 -6.12 11.52
CA VAL A 51 12.19 -4.91 11.44
C VAL A 51 10.71 -5.19 11.76
N LYS A 52 10.17 -6.33 11.33
CA LYS A 52 8.82 -6.79 11.75
C LYS A 52 8.71 -6.96 13.26
N LEU A 53 9.77 -7.46 13.94
CA LEU A 53 9.82 -7.59 15.41
C LEU A 53 9.78 -6.24 16.13
N ARG A 54 10.30 -5.17 15.52
CA ARG A 54 10.25 -3.80 16.06
C ARG A 54 8.92 -3.10 15.78
N GLY A 55 8.03 -3.74 15.01
CA GLY A 55 6.74 -3.17 14.61
C GLY A 55 6.87 -2.11 13.51
N ASP A 56 8.00 -2.08 12.80
CA ASP A 56 8.27 -1.18 11.70
C ASP A 56 8.08 -1.89 10.35
N SER A 57 8.05 -1.13 9.26
CA SER A 57 7.97 -1.67 7.90
C SER A 57 9.39 -1.86 7.37
N PHE A 58 9.75 -3.11 7.04
CA PHE A 58 11.04 -3.36 6.40
C PHE A 58 11.02 -2.85 4.97
N ASP A 59 12.05 -2.09 4.62
CA ASP A 59 12.23 -1.52 3.30
C ASP A 59 13.17 -2.40 2.45
N THR A 60 12.65 -3.56 2.06
CA THR A 60 13.36 -4.51 1.18
C THR A 60 13.79 -3.85 -0.13
N ALA A 61 12.95 -2.97 -0.68
CA ALA A 61 13.21 -2.29 -1.94
C ALA A 61 14.43 -1.37 -1.86
N SER A 62 14.51 -0.49 -0.86
CA SER A 62 15.70 0.36 -0.72
C SER A 62 16.93 -0.45 -0.40
N PHE A 63 16.82 -1.51 0.43
CA PHE A 63 17.97 -2.38 0.70
C PHE A 63 18.56 -2.97 -0.59
N VAL A 64 17.73 -3.54 -1.46
CA VAL A 64 18.18 -4.11 -2.74
C VAL A 64 18.72 -3.03 -3.68
N ARG A 65 18.02 -1.88 -3.79
CA ARG A 65 18.46 -0.74 -4.62
C ARG A 65 19.83 -0.21 -4.17
N ASP A 66 20.02 -0.05 -2.86
CA ASP A 66 21.25 0.51 -2.29
C ASP A 66 22.40 -0.51 -2.38
N TYR A 67 22.11 -1.81 -2.32
CA TYR A 67 23.08 -2.87 -2.65
C TYR A 67 23.52 -2.77 -4.12
N LEU A 68 22.58 -2.72 -5.06
CA LEU A 68 22.86 -2.54 -6.48
C LEU A 68 23.68 -1.29 -6.77
N ASN A 69 23.36 -0.18 -6.10
CA ASN A 69 24.09 1.07 -6.26
C ASN A 69 25.55 0.96 -5.79
N ARG A 70 25.79 0.32 -4.64
CA ARG A 70 27.15 0.08 -4.12
C ARG A 70 28.01 -0.74 -5.07
N ASP A 71 27.40 -1.69 -5.77
CA ASP A 71 28.07 -2.54 -6.77
C ASP A 71 28.18 -1.88 -8.16
N GLY A 72 27.73 -0.62 -8.31
CA GLY A 72 27.73 0.08 -9.61
C GLY A 72 26.73 -0.50 -10.62
N LYS A 73 25.72 -1.24 -10.16
CA LYS A 73 24.71 -1.94 -10.98
C LYS A 73 23.33 -1.28 -10.89
N LEU A 74 23.26 0.03 -10.67
CA LEU A 74 21.97 0.72 -10.52
C LEU A 74 21.04 0.53 -11.73
N ASP A 75 21.57 0.34 -12.94
CA ASP A 75 20.78 0.02 -14.15
C ASP A 75 19.99 -1.30 -14.04
N HIS A 76 20.38 -2.22 -13.15
CA HIS A 76 19.62 -3.44 -12.90
C HIS A 76 18.36 -3.17 -12.09
N TRP A 77 18.32 -2.07 -11.31
CA TRP A 77 17.15 -1.71 -10.51
C TRP A 77 15.90 -1.55 -11.37
N ASP A 78 16.00 -0.76 -12.45
CA ASP A 78 14.89 -0.52 -13.37
C ASP A 78 14.41 -1.81 -14.06
N LYS A 79 15.34 -2.73 -14.35
CA LYS A 79 15.00 -4.03 -14.96
C LYS A 79 14.29 -4.93 -13.94
N LEU A 80 14.80 -4.98 -12.72
CA LEU A 80 14.23 -5.72 -11.60
C LEU A 80 12.82 -5.23 -11.30
N THR A 81 12.60 -3.93 -11.12
CA THR A 81 11.27 -3.39 -10.78
C THR A 81 10.25 -3.62 -11.90
N LYS A 82 10.67 -3.50 -13.17
CA LYS A 82 9.81 -3.81 -14.32
C LYS A 82 9.44 -5.27 -14.37
N LYS A 83 10.39 -6.18 -14.13
CA LYS A 83 10.15 -7.62 -14.10
C LYS A 83 9.25 -8.01 -12.93
N PHE A 84 9.53 -7.50 -11.73
CA PHE A 84 8.68 -7.69 -10.56
C PHE A 84 7.22 -7.29 -10.86
N ILE A 85 6.99 -6.06 -11.34
CA ILE A 85 5.64 -5.61 -11.69
C ILE A 85 5.02 -6.46 -12.80
N HIS A 86 5.80 -6.90 -13.79
CA HIS A 86 5.32 -7.74 -14.89
C HIS A 86 4.88 -9.13 -14.41
N ASP A 87 5.77 -9.82 -13.69
CA ASP A 87 5.56 -11.18 -13.21
C ASP A 87 4.42 -11.21 -12.17
N SER A 88 4.31 -10.15 -11.35
CA SER A 88 3.23 -10.02 -10.39
C SER A 88 1.84 -9.88 -11.03
N ARG A 89 1.70 -9.34 -12.24
CA ARG A 89 0.36 -9.15 -12.87
C ARG A 89 -0.39 -10.46 -13.12
N ALA A 90 0.32 -11.56 -13.27
CA ALA A 90 -0.29 -12.88 -13.49
C ALA A 90 -0.75 -13.53 -12.17
N LEU A 91 -0.39 -12.96 -11.03
CA LEU A 91 -0.62 -13.52 -9.71
C LEU A 91 -1.79 -12.80 -9.01
N ASN A 92 -2.62 -13.57 -8.32
CA ASN A 92 -3.60 -13.00 -7.40
C ASN A 92 -2.96 -12.82 -6.02
N TYR A 93 -2.97 -11.59 -5.52
CA TYR A 93 -2.54 -11.25 -4.16
C TYR A 93 -3.69 -10.80 -3.26
N LEU A 94 -4.92 -10.74 -3.76
CA LEU A 94 -6.05 -10.32 -2.91
C LEU A 94 -6.28 -11.34 -1.80
N LEU A 95 -6.44 -10.83 -0.58
CA LEU A 95 -6.87 -11.66 0.54
C LEU A 95 -8.34 -12.07 0.40
N PRO A 96 -8.76 -13.18 1.04
CA PRO A 96 -10.17 -13.56 1.08
C PRO A 96 -11.05 -12.41 1.59
N GLY A 97 -12.14 -12.09 0.89
CA GLY A 97 -13.03 -10.98 1.24
C GLY A 97 -12.64 -9.62 0.65
N ALA A 98 -11.38 -9.44 0.20
CA ALA A 98 -10.93 -8.17 -0.34
C ALA A 98 -11.62 -7.82 -1.67
N LEU A 99 -11.80 -8.80 -2.55
CA LEU A 99 -12.51 -8.60 -3.82
C LEU A 99 -13.99 -8.28 -3.56
N GLU A 100 -14.61 -8.97 -2.62
CA GLU A 100 -15.99 -8.76 -2.21
C GLU A 100 -16.19 -7.36 -1.63
N LEU A 101 -15.28 -6.90 -0.77
CA LEU A 101 -15.27 -5.54 -0.23
C LEU A 101 -15.16 -4.48 -1.34
N LEU A 102 -14.17 -4.61 -2.23
CA LEU A 102 -13.96 -3.66 -3.34
C LEU A 102 -15.18 -3.63 -4.27
N ASN A 103 -15.73 -4.79 -4.61
CA ASN A 103 -16.96 -4.88 -5.39
C ASN A 103 -18.13 -4.23 -4.66
N TYR A 104 -18.30 -4.46 -3.36
CA TYR A 104 -19.36 -3.83 -2.58
C TYR A 104 -19.25 -2.30 -2.61
N LEU A 105 -18.05 -1.74 -2.37
CA LEU A 105 -17.82 -0.30 -2.39
C LEU A 105 -18.13 0.28 -3.78
N GLN A 106 -17.68 -0.37 -4.85
CA GLN A 106 -17.93 0.07 -6.22
C GLN A 106 -19.42 -0.01 -6.60
N HIS A 107 -20.09 -1.13 -6.34
CA HIS A 107 -21.50 -1.33 -6.71
C HIS A 107 -22.42 -0.35 -5.98
N ASN A 108 -22.11 -0.03 -4.72
CA ASN A 108 -22.87 0.92 -3.91
C ASN A 108 -22.41 2.39 -4.11
N LYS A 109 -21.44 2.63 -5.01
CA LYS A 109 -20.88 3.97 -5.28
C LYS A 109 -20.35 4.66 -4.03
N ILE A 110 -19.78 3.89 -3.10
CA ILE A 110 -19.15 4.39 -1.89
C ILE A 110 -17.73 4.85 -2.26
N ASN A 111 -17.47 6.14 -2.05
CA ASN A 111 -16.15 6.71 -2.27
C ASN A 111 -15.14 6.05 -1.33
N HIS A 112 -14.02 5.61 -1.89
CA HIS A 112 -12.99 4.94 -1.12
C HIS A 112 -11.58 5.24 -1.64
N GLY A 113 -10.60 4.98 -0.78
CA GLY A 113 -9.19 5.09 -1.12
C GLY A 113 -8.34 4.20 -0.21
N ILE A 114 -7.07 4.08 -0.57
CA ILE A 114 -6.09 3.30 0.20
C ILE A 114 -5.32 4.23 1.13
N LEU A 115 -5.15 3.83 2.39
CA LEU A 115 -4.22 4.46 3.31
C LEU A 115 -3.30 3.39 3.88
N THR A 116 -2.03 3.41 3.49
CA THR A 116 -1.05 2.42 3.91
C THR A 116 0.14 3.07 4.58
N TYR A 117 0.81 2.32 5.47
CA TYR A 117 2.01 2.75 6.16
C TYR A 117 3.22 1.96 5.66
N GLY A 118 4.33 2.65 5.43
CA GLY A 118 5.61 2.02 5.17
C GLY A 118 6.50 2.91 4.31
N ASN A 119 7.65 2.39 3.93
CA ASN A 119 8.54 3.14 3.06
C ASN A 119 7.86 3.46 1.70
N PRO A 120 7.89 4.72 1.22
CA PRO A 120 7.25 5.11 -0.03
C PRO A 120 7.70 4.30 -1.25
N LEU A 121 9.00 4.01 -1.40
CA LEU A 121 9.52 3.22 -2.51
C LEU A 121 8.89 1.83 -2.51
N TRP A 122 8.97 1.15 -1.37
CA TRP A 122 8.48 -0.22 -1.27
C TRP A 122 6.95 -0.30 -1.43
N GLN A 123 6.22 0.60 -0.76
CA GLN A 123 4.76 0.62 -0.85
C GLN A 123 4.29 0.91 -2.28
N HIS A 124 4.92 1.85 -2.98
CA HIS A 124 4.59 2.12 -4.38
C HIS A 124 4.83 0.92 -5.29
N LEU A 125 5.95 0.20 -5.12
CA LEU A 125 6.21 -1.02 -5.87
C LEU A 125 5.15 -2.09 -5.62
N LYS A 126 4.79 -2.34 -4.35
CA LYS A 126 3.74 -3.31 -4.00
C LYS A 126 2.39 -2.95 -4.60
N LEU A 127 1.97 -1.69 -4.48
CA LEU A 127 0.74 -1.18 -5.08
C LEU A 127 0.74 -1.35 -6.60
N SER A 128 1.88 -1.10 -7.25
CA SER A 128 2.04 -1.32 -8.69
C SER A 128 1.95 -2.78 -9.09
N ALA A 129 2.64 -3.65 -8.37
CA ALA A 129 2.67 -5.08 -8.60
C ALA A 129 1.30 -5.74 -8.39
N ALA A 130 0.55 -5.31 -7.38
CA ALA A 130 -0.81 -5.79 -7.09
C ALA A 130 -1.91 -5.10 -7.92
N GLY A 131 -1.57 -4.17 -8.81
CA GLY A 131 -2.52 -3.55 -9.74
C GLY A 131 -3.32 -2.36 -9.21
N PHE A 132 -2.97 -1.80 -8.05
CA PHE A 132 -3.70 -0.72 -7.38
C PHE A 132 -3.26 0.71 -7.79
N ASN A 133 -2.51 0.86 -8.88
CA ASN A 133 -2.00 2.17 -9.35
C ASN A 133 -3.09 3.21 -9.64
N HIS A 134 -4.29 2.76 -9.98
CA HIS A 134 -5.42 3.59 -10.37
C HIS A 134 -6.34 3.95 -9.19
N VAL A 135 -6.12 3.37 -8.02
CA VAL A 135 -6.92 3.64 -6.82
C VAL A 135 -6.33 4.87 -6.10
N PRO A 136 -7.17 5.86 -5.72
CA PRO A 136 -6.76 6.97 -4.86
C PRO A 136 -6.06 6.47 -3.60
N ARG A 137 -4.89 7.02 -3.26
CA ARG A 137 -4.07 6.48 -2.18
C ARG A 137 -3.19 7.53 -1.51
N ILE A 138 -2.89 7.27 -0.25
CA ILE A 138 -1.85 7.95 0.52
C ILE A 138 -0.94 6.88 1.12
N VAL A 139 0.36 7.05 0.95
CA VAL A 139 1.39 6.26 1.64
C VAL A 139 1.95 7.12 2.77
N MET A 140 1.80 6.65 4.00
CA MET A 140 2.25 7.33 5.19
C MET A 140 3.58 6.78 5.69
N GLU A 141 4.41 7.66 6.24
CA GLU A 141 5.63 7.30 6.96
C GLU A 141 5.41 7.22 8.49
N ASN A 142 4.20 7.53 8.97
CA ASN A 142 3.80 7.34 10.37
C ASN A 142 2.74 6.24 10.45
N LYS A 143 2.88 5.31 11.40
CA LYS A 143 1.95 4.20 11.63
C LYS A 143 0.60 4.59 12.23
N GLU A 144 0.48 5.78 12.83
CA GLU A 144 -0.74 6.26 13.50
C GLU A 144 -1.83 6.72 12.50
N LYS A 145 -2.38 5.80 11.69
CA LYS A 145 -3.42 6.12 10.68
C LYS A 145 -4.67 6.76 11.29
N GLY A 146 -5.14 6.25 12.43
CA GLY A 146 -6.29 6.83 13.13
C GLY A 146 -6.07 8.29 13.52
N ARG A 147 -4.88 8.63 14.03
CA ARG A 147 -4.51 10.01 14.35
C ARG A 147 -4.42 10.88 13.10
N PHE A 148 -3.87 10.34 12.01
CA PHE A 148 -3.77 11.04 10.74
C PHE A 148 -5.15 11.39 10.18
N VAL A 149 -6.09 10.45 10.19
CA VAL A 149 -7.49 10.67 9.79
C VAL A 149 -8.19 11.63 10.75
N ALA A 150 -7.96 11.53 12.05
CA ALA A 150 -8.56 12.41 13.05
C ALA A 150 -8.21 13.88 12.81
N ASN A 151 -7.02 14.18 12.27
CA ASN A 151 -6.60 15.54 11.92
C ASN A 151 -7.38 16.14 10.74
N TRP A 152 -8.17 15.36 10.02
CA TRP A 152 -9.03 15.87 8.95
C TRP A 152 -10.38 16.39 9.47
N ARG A 153 -10.70 16.12 10.74
CA ARG A 153 -11.95 16.52 11.35
C ARG A 153 -12.01 18.04 11.54
N LEU A 154 -13.09 18.64 11.06
CA LEU A 154 -13.41 20.06 11.17
C LEU A 154 -14.15 20.35 12.47
N GLU A 155 -14.26 21.63 12.83
CA GLU A 155 -14.96 22.09 14.04
C GLU A 155 -16.45 21.70 14.07
N ASP A 156 -17.08 21.61 12.90
CA ASP A 156 -18.48 21.18 12.75
C ASP A 156 -18.67 19.65 12.85
N GLY A 157 -17.58 18.91 13.04
CA GLY A 157 -17.56 17.46 13.18
C GLY A 157 -17.46 16.68 11.87
N GLN A 158 -17.53 17.34 10.71
CA GLN A 158 -17.28 16.72 9.40
C GLN A 158 -15.78 16.47 9.17
N TYR A 159 -15.43 15.77 8.10
CA TYR A 159 -14.05 15.50 7.71
C TYR A 159 -13.74 16.16 6.36
N LYS A 160 -12.63 16.90 6.29
CA LYS A 160 -12.08 17.44 5.05
C LYS A 160 -11.13 16.44 4.42
N LEU A 161 -11.51 15.84 3.30
CA LEU A 161 -10.68 14.86 2.62
C LEU A 161 -9.42 15.52 2.02
N PRO A 162 -8.26 14.84 2.09
CA PRO A 162 -7.08 15.20 1.31
C PRO A 162 -7.34 15.25 -0.20
N ALA A 163 -6.51 16.02 -0.92
CA ALA A 163 -6.64 16.19 -2.38
C ALA A 163 -6.38 14.88 -3.15
N GLU A 164 -5.54 14.00 -2.59
CA GLU A 164 -5.22 12.67 -3.08
C GLU A 164 -6.45 11.76 -3.17
N TYR A 165 -7.49 12.05 -2.38
CA TYR A 165 -8.80 11.38 -2.44
C TYR A 165 -9.85 12.19 -3.21
N GLY A 166 -9.43 13.22 -3.94
CA GLY A 166 -10.31 14.13 -4.69
C GLY A 166 -10.81 15.34 -3.89
N GLY A 167 -10.43 15.48 -2.62
CA GLY A 167 -10.83 16.58 -1.75
C GLY A 167 -12.30 16.55 -1.34
N GLY A 168 -12.81 17.71 -0.87
CA GLY A 168 -14.18 17.86 -0.42
C GLY A 168 -14.39 17.55 1.07
N THR A 169 -15.66 17.43 1.47
CA THR A 169 -16.06 17.16 2.85
C THR A 169 -17.05 16.01 2.94
N VAL A 170 -16.89 15.16 3.95
CA VAL A 170 -17.78 14.03 4.26
C VAL A 170 -18.16 14.04 5.73
N LYS A 171 -19.27 13.38 6.09
CA LYS A 171 -19.71 13.31 7.50
C LYS A 171 -18.95 12.25 8.27
N ASN A 172 -18.73 11.10 7.65
CA ASN A 172 -18.06 9.96 8.28
C ASN A 172 -16.85 9.52 7.45
N VAL A 173 -15.81 9.09 8.15
CA VAL A 173 -14.70 8.32 7.57
C VAL A 173 -14.66 6.97 8.28
N VAL A 174 -14.69 5.90 7.50
CA VAL A 174 -14.58 4.52 8.01
C VAL A 174 -13.18 4.02 7.68
N LEU A 175 -12.43 3.59 8.70
CA LEU A 175 -11.11 2.98 8.53
C LEU A 175 -11.24 1.47 8.65
N VAL A 176 -10.83 0.74 7.60
CA VAL A 176 -10.73 -0.72 7.57
C VAL A 176 -9.26 -1.09 7.59
N ASP A 177 -8.82 -1.79 8.63
CA ASP A 177 -7.39 -2.08 8.90
C ASP A 177 -7.24 -3.48 9.53
N ASP A 178 -6.09 -4.12 9.32
CA ASP A 178 -5.76 -5.43 9.89
C ASP A 178 -5.43 -5.33 11.39
N LYS A 179 -5.05 -4.13 11.84
CA LYS A 179 -4.72 -3.83 13.23
C LYS A 179 -5.85 -3.11 13.94
N ALA A 180 -6.10 -3.50 15.18
CA ALA A 180 -6.93 -2.71 16.08
C ALA A 180 -6.29 -1.33 16.28
N VAL A 181 -7.07 -0.28 16.00
CA VAL A 181 -6.71 1.13 16.18
C VAL A 181 -6.76 1.53 17.65
#